data_AF-A0A498LDJ6-F1
#
_entry.id   AF-A0A498LDJ6-F1
#
_cell.length_a   1.000
_cell.length_b   1.000
_cell.length_c   1.000
_cell.angle_alpha   90.00
_cell.angle_beta   90.00
_cell.angle_gamma   90.00
#
_symmetry.space_group_name_H-M   'P 1'
#
loop_
_entity.id
_entity.type
_entity.pdbx_description
1 polymer ?
#
loop_
_entity_poly.entity_id
_entity_poly.type
_entity_poly.pdbx_seq_one_letter_code
_entity_poly.pdbx_strand_id
1 'polypeptide(L)'
;MRKIVEHVVQDKEEAQDYLNGREELTEYECYKTTINHYKKHCFNWHQQEYEYALRHLYALVNLCQGGYHAQRITAAMDDVCYFRE
;
A
#
# COMPACT_ATOMS: atom_id res chain seq x y z
N MET A 1 2.99 -6.17 -1.44
CA MET A 1 2.38 -5.55 -0.24
C MET A 1 3.28 -5.62 0.99
N ARG A 2 3.59 -6.80 1.55
CA ARG A 2 4.46 -6.94 2.76
C ARG A 2 5.70 -6.04 2.76
N LYS A 3 6.53 -6.13 1.72
CA LYS A 3 7.73 -5.29 1.56
C LYS A 3 7.46 -3.78 1.60
N ILE A 4 6.32 -3.32 1.05
CA ILE A 4 5.95 -1.90 1.08
C ILE A 4 5.63 -1.48 2.51
N VAL A 5 4.82 -2.27 3.22
CA VAL A 5 4.46 -2.00 4.62
C VAL A 5 5.70 -1.98 5.51
N GLU A 6 6.57 -2.99 5.39
CA GLU A 6 7.83 -3.06 6.15
C GLU A 6 8.75 -1.85 5.85
N HIS A 7 8.79 -1.36 4.61
CA HIS A 7 9.57 -0.17 4.25
C HIS A 7 8.96 1.13 4.78
N VAL A 8 7.62 1.24 4.83
CA VAL A 8 6.94 2.41 5.39
C VAL A 8 7.09 2.47 6.91
N VAL A 9 6.80 1.37 7.59
CA VAL A 9 6.70 1.31 9.06
C VAL A 9 8.08 1.22 9.72
N GLN A 10 9.05 0.56 9.06
CA GLN A 10 10.42 0.30 9.54
C GLN A 10 10.51 -0.63 10.76
N ASP A 11 9.55 -0.56 11.69
CA ASP A 11 9.36 -1.54 12.76
C ASP A 11 8.65 -2.79 12.23
N LYS A 12 9.24 -3.96 12.47
CA LYS A 12 8.74 -5.24 11.92
C LYS A 12 7.56 -5.81 12.70
N GLU A 13 7.47 -5.56 14.00
CA GLU A 13 6.34 -6.03 14.80
C GLU A 13 5.11 -5.18 14.49
N GLU A 14 5.28 -3.86 14.45
CA GLU A 14 4.23 -2.91 14.07
C GLU A 14 3.75 -3.13 12.62
N ALA A 15 4.65 -3.44 11.69
CA ALA A 15 4.29 -3.74 10.30
C ALA A 15 3.27 -4.89 10.18
N GLN A 16 3.26 -5.82 11.13
CA GLN A 16 2.36 -6.96 11.10
C GLN A 16 0.91 -6.56 11.42
N ASP A 17 0.70 -5.50 12.20
CA ASP A 17 -0.63 -4.94 12.48
C ASP A 17 -1.24 -4.36 11.21
N TYR A 18 -0.46 -3.60 10.42
CA TYR A 18 -0.91 -3.06 9.14
C TYR A 18 -1.19 -4.12 8.08
N LEU A 19 -0.54 -5.29 8.16
CA LEU A 19 -0.77 -6.42 7.26
C LEU A 19 -1.97 -7.28 7.63
N ASN A 20 -2.42 -7.24 8.89
CA ASN A 20 -3.52 -8.07 9.38
C ASN A 20 -4.80 -7.27 9.64
N GLY A 21 -4.65 -6.00 10.01
CA GLY A 21 -5.72 -5.10 10.38
C GLY A 21 -6.74 -4.88 9.27
N ARG A 22 -7.92 -4.41 9.67
CA ARG A 22 -9.00 -4.04 8.77
C ARG A 22 -9.63 -2.77 9.30
N GLU A 23 -8.97 -1.66 9.01
CA GLU A 23 -9.45 -0.35 9.41
C GLU A 23 -10.58 0.14 8.50
N GLU A 24 -11.47 0.95 9.07
CA GLU A 24 -12.46 1.69 8.30
C GLU A 24 -11.79 2.82 7.51
N LEU A 25 -12.22 3.08 6.28
CA LEU A 25 -11.64 4.15 5.47
C LEU A 25 -12.19 5.51 5.90
N THR A 26 -11.36 6.32 6.55
CA THR A 26 -11.66 7.73 6.85
C THR A 26 -10.72 8.71 6.15
N GLU A 27 -9.50 8.29 5.82
CA GLU A 27 -8.46 9.10 5.17
C GLU A 27 -8.51 8.95 3.65
N TYR A 28 -9.60 9.45 3.06
CA TYR A 28 -9.93 9.26 1.64
C TYR A 28 -8.86 9.79 0.69
N GLU A 29 -8.29 10.98 0.94
CA GLU A 29 -7.29 11.57 0.05
C GLU A 29 -5.95 10.83 0.11
N CYS A 30 -5.53 10.37 1.29
CA CYS A 30 -4.37 9.51 1.44
C CYS A 30 -4.56 8.21 0.65
N TYR A 31 -5.70 7.53 0.85
CA TYR A 31 -5.98 6.27 0.21
C TYR A 31 -6.09 6.41 -1.30
N LYS A 32 -6.79 7.43 -1.79
CA LYS A 32 -6.94 7.73 -3.22
C LYS A 32 -5.59 7.99 -3.90
N THR A 33 -4.69 8.67 -3.21
CA THR A 33 -3.34 8.94 -3.74
C THR A 33 -2.53 7.65 -3.82
N THR A 34 -2.49 6.88 -2.74
CA THR A 34 -1.70 5.66 -2.64
C THR A 34 -2.21 4.54 -3.53
N ILE A 35 -3.52 4.34 -3.64
CA ILE A 35 -4.11 3.32 -4.53
C ILE A 35 -3.83 3.62 -6.02
N ASN A 36 -3.92 4.89 -6.43
CA ASN A 36 -3.62 5.29 -7.80
C ASN A 36 -2.14 5.07 -8.13
N HIS A 37 -1.26 5.40 -7.19
CA HIS A 37 0.17 5.17 -7.35
C HIS A 37 0.49 3.67 -7.41
N TYR A 38 -0.05 2.88 -6.49
CA TYR A 38 0.13 1.42 -6.45
C TYR A 38 -0.32 0.74 -7.75
N LYS A 39 -1.46 1.19 -8.32
CA LYS A 39 -1.96 0.68 -9.60
C LYS A 39 -0.97 0.94 -10.75
N LYS A 40 -0.40 2.13 -10.78
CA LYS A 40 0.46 2.61 -11.87
C LYS A 40 1.89 2.11 -11.76
N HIS A 41 2.43 2.01 -10.54
CA HIS A 41 3.85 1.76 -10.28
C HIS A 41 4.14 0.37 -9.70
N CYS A 42 3.10 -0.39 -9.31
CA CYS A 42 3.28 -1.76 -8.81
C CYS A 42 2.42 -2.76 -9.60
N PHE A 43 1.11 -2.79 -9.35
CA PHE A 43 0.23 -3.85 -9.85
C PHE A 43 -1.09 -3.27 -10.35
N ASN A 44 -1.28 -3.25 -11.66
CA ASN A 44 -2.53 -2.83 -12.27
C ASN A 44 -3.53 -3.97 -12.27
N TRP A 45 -4.41 -4.05 -11.27
CA TRP A 45 -5.41 -5.12 -11.15
C TRP A 45 -6.48 -5.15 -12.27
N HIS A 46 -6.49 -4.19 -13.20
CA HIS A 46 -7.27 -4.33 -14.43
C HIS A 46 -6.65 -5.32 -15.42
N GLN A 47 -5.37 -5.67 -15.24
CA GLN A 47 -4.71 -6.77 -15.93
C GLN A 47 -4.93 -8.06 -15.14
N GLN A 48 -5.35 -9.12 -15.83
CA GLN A 48 -5.81 -10.37 -15.21
C GLN A 48 -4.70 -11.02 -14.36
N GLU A 49 -3.44 -10.91 -14.78
CA GLU A 49 -2.29 -11.41 -14.03
C GLU A 49 -2.09 -10.73 -12.66
N TYR A 50 -2.71 -9.56 -12.43
CA TYR A 50 -2.60 -8.78 -11.19
C TYR A 50 -3.90 -8.63 -10.42
N GLU A 51 -4.97 -9.32 -10.81
CA GLU A 51 -6.28 -9.24 -10.13
C GLU A 51 -6.15 -9.48 -8.61
N TYR A 52 -5.27 -10.41 -8.21
CA TYR A 52 -5.00 -10.73 -6.81
C TYR A 52 -4.52 -9.53 -5.97
N ALA A 53 -3.99 -8.47 -6.59
CA ALA A 53 -3.59 -7.25 -5.90
C ALA A 53 -4.76 -6.57 -5.16
N LEU A 54 -6.00 -6.70 -5.66
CA LEU A 54 -7.22 -6.19 -5.01
C LEU A 54 -7.37 -6.72 -3.59
N ARG A 55 -6.99 -7.98 -3.35
CA ARG A 55 -7.10 -8.61 -2.02
C ARG A 55 -6.21 -7.98 -0.97
N HIS A 56 -5.23 -7.17 -1.38
CA HIS A 56 -4.23 -6.57 -0.50
C HIS A 56 -4.41 -5.06 -0.26
N LEU A 57 -5.36 -4.41 -0.94
CA LEU A 57 -5.51 -2.94 -0.87
C LEU A 57 -5.87 -2.42 0.52
N TYR A 58 -6.45 -3.25 1.37
CA TYR A 58 -6.72 -2.93 2.76
C TYR A 58 -5.46 -2.51 3.55
N ALA A 59 -4.28 -3.04 3.21
CA ALA A 59 -3.04 -2.64 3.87
C ALA A 59 -2.70 -1.15 3.58
N LEU A 60 -3.09 -0.63 2.41
CA LEU A 60 -2.95 0.80 2.11
C LEU A 60 -3.96 1.65 2.90
N VAL A 61 -5.17 1.14 3.12
CA VAL A 61 -6.14 1.76 4.04
C VAL A 61 -5.52 1.84 5.43
N ASN A 62 -5.05 0.71 5.96
CA ASN A 62 -4.47 0.64 7.30
C ASN A 62 -3.29 1.61 7.46
N LEU A 63 -2.38 1.68 6.48
CA LEU A 63 -1.27 2.64 6.53
C LEU A 63 -1.76 4.09 6.60
N CYS A 64 -2.76 4.46 5.79
CA CYS A 64 -3.34 5.79 5.84
C CYS A 64 -4.04 6.07 7.18
N GLN A 65 -4.79 5.11 7.71
CA GLN A 65 -5.44 5.23 9.03
C GLN A 65 -4.43 5.29 10.19
N GLY A 66 -3.26 4.65 10.01
CA GLY A 66 -2.13 4.76 10.94
C GLY A 66 -1.41 6.11 10.93
N GLY A 67 -1.87 7.08 10.15
CA GLY A 67 -1.28 8.42 10.08
C GLY A 67 -0.08 8.54 9.14
N TYR A 68 0.25 7.51 8.37
CA TYR A 68 1.32 7.61 7.38
C TYR A 68 0.89 8.46 6.19
N HIS A 69 1.67 9.50 5.88
CA HIS A 69 1.41 10.36 4.73
C HIS A 69 1.58 9.60 3.41
N ALA A 70 0.70 9.91 2.45
CA ALA A 70 0.72 9.31 1.11
C ALA A 70 2.10 9.38 0.45
N GLN A 71 2.83 10.49 0.60
CA GLN A 71 4.17 10.69 0.04
C GLN A 71 5.19 9.64 0.51
N ARG A 72 5.14 9.26 1.80
CA ARG A 72 6.01 8.22 2.37
C ARG A 72 5.64 6.84 1.81
N ILE A 73 4.34 6.58 1.68
CA ILE A 73 3.84 5.31 1.14
C ILE A 73 4.18 5.18 -0.35
N THR A 74 4.04 6.24 -1.14
CA THR A 74 4.37 6.21 -2.57
C THR A 74 5.88 6.09 -2.81
N ALA A 75 6.71 6.79 -2.03
CA ALA A 75 8.16 6.61 -2.09
C ALA A 75 8.58 5.16 -1.78
N ALA A 76 7.94 4.52 -0.78
CA ALA A 76 8.16 3.11 -0.50
C ALA A 76 7.74 2.19 -1.66
N MET A 77 6.68 2.55 -2.39
CA MET A 77 6.28 1.81 -3.60
C MET A 77 7.33 1.97 -4.69
N ASP A 78 7.85 3.17 -4.93
CA ASP A 78 8.91 3.41 -5.91
C ASP A 78 10.15 2.57 -5.58
N ASP A 79 10.51 2.48 -4.30
CA ASP A 79 11.67 1.71 -3.83
C ASP A 79 11.49 0.18 -3.91
N VAL A 80 10.26 -0.30 -3.79
CA VAL A 80 9.98 -1.75 -3.68
C VAL A 80 9.50 -2.35 -5.01
N CYS A 81 8.77 -1.57 -5.80
CA CYS A 81 8.10 -2.01 -7.02
C CYS A 81 8.91 -1.72 -8.29
N TYR A 82 10.24 -1.58 -8.21
CA TYR A 82 11.16 -1.33 -9.34
C TYR A 82 11.05 -2.28 -10.57
N PHE A 83 10.12 -3.24 -10.55
CA PHE A 83 9.78 -4.08 -11.68
C PHE A 83 8.38 -3.74 -12.20
N ARG A 84 8.31 -3.07 -13.36
CA ARG A 84 7.68 -3.57 -14.61
C ARG A 84 7.47 -2.42 -15.61
N GLU A 85 8.44 -2.26 -16.52
CA GLU A 85 8.13 -1.94 -17.92
C GLU A 85 7.30 -3.07 -18.55
#